data_AF-A0A9Q1AP83-F1
#
_entry.id   AF-A0A9Q1AP83-F1
#
_cell.length_a   1.000
_cell.length_b   1.000
_cell.length_c   1.000
_cell.angle_alpha   90.00
_cell.angle_beta   90.00
_cell.angle_gamma   90.00
#
_symmetry.space_group_name_H-M   'P 1'
#
loop_
_entity.id
_entity.type
_entity.pdbx_description
1 polymer ?
#
loop_
_entity_poly.entity_id
_entity_poly.type
_entity_poly.pdbx_seq_one_letter_code
_entity_poly.pdbx_strand_id
1 'polypeptide(L)'
;MSKPLARIEAPIPQSNIGFKLLKQMGYTPGSALGKEGSGRAEPVGIQIRRTRVGIGREEPHKEKRKREEIEAERERKKEKNLMEEFGSRQKSQWRSRRVVVNFMKAKAALDQLENKEVVEPKKNEDEEDGEQDGEEEEEITEEDLQELLMKLRGEHQYCLFCGFQVRWVTLLVISHPL
;
A
#
# COMPACT_ATOMS: atom_id res chain seq x y z
N MET A 1 38.39 0.35 -22.88
CA MET A 1 38.96 -1.01 -22.93
C MET A 1 40.40 -0.94 -22.49
N SER A 2 40.78 -1.70 -21.49
CA SER A 2 41.98 -1.38 -20.73
C SER A 2 42.76 -2.68 -20.51
N LYS A 3 43.80 -2.87 -21.34
CA LYS A 3 44.67 -4.05 -21.33
C LYS A 3 45.30 -4.22 -19.93
N PRO A 4 45.33 -5.44 -19.35
CA PRO A 4 46.15 -5.70 -18.17
C PRO A 4 47.63 -5.69 -18.58
N LEU A 5 48.42 -4.83 -17.93
CA LEU A 5 49.87 -4.77 -18.09
C LEU A 5 50.51 -5.84 -17.20
N ALA A 6 50.41 -7.10 -17.62
CA ALA A 6 51.35 -8.16 -17.29
C ALA A 6 50.87 -9.43 -18.02
N ARG A 7 51.75 -10.06 -18.78
CA ARG A 7 51.53 -11.34 -19.45
C ARG A 7 51.46 -12.46 -18.41
N ILE A 8 50.41 -12.48 -17.61
CA ILE A 8 50.13 -13.51 -16.58
C ILE A 8 49.47 -14.74 -17.21
N GLU A 9 48.88 -14.58 -18.39
CA GLU A 9 48.10 -15.61 -19.09
C GLU A 9 48.97 -16.70 -19.75
N ALA A 10 50.27 -16.45 -19.97
CA ALA A 10 51.16 -17.39 -20.64
C ALA A 10 52.33 -17.81 -19.74
N PRO A 11 52.69 -19.11 -19.70
CA PRO A 11 53.88 -19.58 -18.99
C PRO A 11 55.15 -18.86 -19.45
N ILE A 12 56.10 -18.70 -18.54
CA ILE A 12 57.42 -18.12 -18.85
C ILE A 12 58.10 -19.00 -19.92
N PRO A 13 58.69 -18.42 -20.99
CA PRO A 13 59.30 -19.20 -22.06
C PRO A 13 60.51 -20.00 -21.57
N GLN A 14 60.75 -21.16 -22.17
CA GLN A 14 61.86 -22.05 -21.80
C GLN A 14 63.26 -21.45 -22.04
N SER A 15 63.35 -20.43 -22.91
CA SER A 15 64.58 -19.67 -23.14
C SER A 15 64.97 -18.77 -21.96
N ASN A 16 64.03 -18.46 -21.06
CA ASN A 16 64.27 -17.63 -19.89
C ASN A 16 65.24 -18.30 -18.91
N ILE A 17 66.23 -17.54 -18.44
CA ILE A 17 67.28 -18.03 -17.54
C ILE A 17 66.66 -18.57 -16.23
N GLY A 18 65.65 -17.89 -15.69
CA GLY A 18 64.95 -18.32 -14.48
C GLY A 18 64.21 -19.65 -14.65
N PHE A 19 63.61 -19.87 -15.83
CA PHE A 19 62.96 -21.16 -16.14
C PHE A 19 64.00 -22.31 -16.20
N LYS A 20 65.16 -22.06 -16.83
CA LYS A 20 66.25 -23.04 -16.89
C LYS A 20 66.78 -23.39 -15.49
N LEU A 21 66.96 -22.38 -14.64
CA LEU A 21 67.40 -22.56 -13.27
C LEU A 21 66.39 -23.39 -12.46
N LEU A 22 65.10 -23.05 -12.52
CA LEU A 22 64.06 -23.81 -11.83
C LEU A 22 64.05 -25.28 -12.27
N LYS A 23 64.16 -25.54 -13.58
CA LYS A 23 64.22 -26.91 -14.12
C LYS A 23 65.41 -27.70 -13.57
N GLN A 24 66.57 -27.07 -13.41
CA GLN A 24 67.75 -27.70 -12.80
C GLN A 24 67.56 -28.02 -11.31
N MET A 25 66.72 -27.24 -10.62
CA MET A 25 66.35 -27.48 -9.21
C MET A 25 65.22 -28.50 -9.05
N GLY A 26 64.80 -29.17 -10.13
CA GLY A 26 63.76 -30.21 -10.10
C GLY A 26 62.34 -29.71 -10.33
N TYR A 27 62.14 -28.45 -10.73
CA TYR A 27 60.82 -27.95 -11.11
C TYR A 27 60.32 -28.59 -12.42
N THR A 28 59.10 -29.13 -12.39
CA THR A 28 58.39 -29.62 -13.58
C THR A 28 57.33 -28.62 -14.04
N PRO A 29 57.21 -28.32 -15.34
CA PRO A 29 56.17 -27.41 -15.82
C PRO A 29 54.77 -27.89 -15.42
N GLY A 30 54.00 -27.03 -14.76
CA GLY A 30 52.65 -27.34 -14.27
C GLY A 30 52.59 -27.92 -12.85
N SER A 31 53.72 -28.28 -12.23
CA SER A 31 53.73 -28.68 -10.81
C SER A 31 53.77 -27.46 -9.89
N ALA A 32 53.07 -27.54 -8.76
CA ALA A 32 53.23 -26.60 -7.67
C ALA A 32 54.59 -26.77 -6.96
N LEU A 33 55.11 -25.70 -6.38
CA LEU A 33 56.35 -25.71 -5.59
C LEU A 33 56.07 -26.21 -4.16
N GLY A 34 57.07 -26.79 -3.49
CA GLY A 34 56.99 -27.26 -2.10
C GLY A 34 57.19 -28.78 -1.95
N LYS A 35 57.43 -29.24 -0.72
CA LYS A 35 57.81 -30.64 -0.40
C LYS A 35 56.83 -31.69 -0.94
N GLU A 36 55.55 -31.34 -1.01
CA GLU A 36 54.45 -32.18 -1.54
C GLU A 36 53.67 -31.46 -2.64
N GLY A 37 54.24 -30.41 -3.25
CA GLY A 37 53.49 -29.54 -4.18
C GLY A 37 52.39 -28.72 -3.49
N SER A 38 52.58 -28.35 -2.23
CA SER A 38 51.62 -27.58 -1.42
C SER A 38 51.50 -26.10 -1.82
N GLY A 39 52.38 -25.61 -2.69
CA GLY A 39 52.34 -24.26 -3.23
C GLY A 39 51.24 -24.06 -4.28
N ARG A 40 51.09 -22.81 -4.73
CA ARG A 40 50.15 -22.46 -5.77
C ARG A 40 50.81 -22.61 -7.14
N ALA A 41 50.20 -23.37 -8.05
CA ALA A 41 50.72 -23.55 -9.41
C ALA A 41 50.42 -22.33 -10.31
N GLU A 42 49.34 -21.62 -10.04
CA GLU A 42 48.91 -20.45 -10.81
C GLU A 42 49.30 -19.13 -10.12
N PRO A 43 49.68 -18.09 -10.87
CA PRO A 43 49.95 -16.77 -10.31
C PRO A 43 48.70 -16.16 -9.65
N VAL A 44 48.90 -15.28 -8.66
CA VAL A 44 47.81 -14.56 -8.01
C VAL A 44 47.19 -13.54 -8.97
N GLY A 45 45.88 -13.66 -9.19
CA GLY A 45 45.13 -12.70 -10.00
C GLY A 45 45.09 -11.33 -9.32
N ILE A 46 45.44 -10.28 -10.06
CA ILE A 46 45.43 -8.90 -9.56
C ILE A 46 44.24 -8.18 -10.19
N GLN A 47 43.34 -7.67 -9.35
CA GLN A 47 42.25 -6.79 -9.79
C GLN A 47 42.68 -5.33 -9.68
N ILE A 48 43.04 -4.71 -10.80
CA ILE A 48 43.41 -3.30 -10.83
C ILE A 48 42.14 -2.45 -10.91
N ARG A 49 41.77 -1.80 -9.79
CA ARG A 49 40.72 -0.77 -9.79
C ARG A 49 41.26 0.50 -10.47
N ARG A 50 40.64 0.90 -11.57
CA ARG A 50 41.05 2.10 -12.36
C ARG A 50 40.32 3.38 -11.94
N THR A 51 39.41 3.27 -10.97
CA THR A 51 38.63 4.38 -10.45
C THR A 51 39.39 5.10 -9.32
N ARG A 52 39.29 6.43 -9.27
CA ARG A 52 39.85 7.26 -8.18
C ARG A 52 38.96 7.34 -6.92
N VAL A 53 37.90 6.54 -6.86
CA VAL A 53 36.99 6.51 -5.69
C VAL A 53 37.62 5.72 -4.54
N GLY A 54 37.28 6.10 -3.31
CA GLY A 54 37.75 5.41 -2.11
C GLY A 54 37.39 3.91 -2.10
N ILE A 55 38.24 3.12 -1.44
CA ILE A 55 37.95 1.73 -1.14
C ILE A 55 36.69 1.68 -0.26
N GLY A 56 35.73 0.81 -0.58
CA GLY A 56 34.43 0.74 0.08
C GLY A 56 33.27 1.46 -0.62
N ARG A 57 33.52 2.36 -1.59
CA ARG A 57 32.43 2.88 -2.45
C ARG A 57 32.00 1.82 -3.45
N GLU A 58 30.68 1.58 -3.51
CA GLU A 58 30.05 0.73 -4.51
C GLU A 58 30.22 1.32 -5.92
N GLU A 59 30.14 0.46 -6.94
CA GLU A 59 30.11 0.94 -8.31
C GLU A 59 28.91 1.86 -8.52
N PRO A 60 29.06 2.95 -9.29
CA PRO A 60 28.00 3.95 -9.47
C PRO A 60 26.70 3.35 -10.01
N HIS A 61 26.78 2.24 -10.75
CA HIS A 61 25.62 1.50 -11.23
C HIS A 61 24.83 0.82 -10.10
N LYS A 62 25.51 0.25 -9.10
CA LYS A 62 24.86 -0.38 -7.94
C LYS A 62 24.18 0.66 -7.05
N GLU A 63 24.85 1.79 -6.85
CA GLU A 63 24.31 2.91 -6.06
C GLU A 63 23.05 3.50 -6.70
N LYS A 64 23.06 3.70 -8.03
CA LYS A 64 21.87 4.15 -8.79
C LYS A 64 20.70 3.18 -8.66
N ARG A 65 20.94 1.88 -8.87
CA ARG A 65 19.87 0.87 -8.79
C ARG A 65 19.21 0.82 -7.41
N LYS A 66 20.00 0.90 -6.34
CA LYS A 66 19.46 0.98 -4.97
C LYS A 66 18.61 2.24 -4.76
N ARG A 67 19.03 3.37 -5.31
CA ARG A 67 18.29 4.63 -5.18
C ARG A 67 16.94 4.57 -5.90
N GLU A 68 16.92 4.02 -7.12
CA GLU A 68 15.70 3.81 -7.90
C GLU A 68 14.73 2.85 -7.20
N GLU A 69 15.23 1.78 -6.58
CA GLU A 69 14.42 0.82 -5.82
C GLU A 69 13.74 1.47 -4.60
N ILE A 70 14.48 2.27 -3.84
CA ILE A 70 13.95 3.02 -2.69
C ILE A 70 12.90 4.05 -3.13
N GLU A 71 13.14 4.73 -4.26
CA GLU A 71 12.20 5.70 -4.80
C GLU A 71 10.90 5.03 -5.28
N ALA A 72 11.01 3.91 -6.00
CA ALA A 72 9.86 3.12 -6.42
C ALA A 72 9.04 2.57 -5.24
N GLU A 73 9.69 2.14 -4.16
CA GLU A 73 8.99 1.72 -2.94
C GLU A 73 8.21 2.87 -2.30
N ARG A 74 8.82 4.06 -2.21
CA ARG A 74 8.16 5.26 -1.67
C ARG A 74 6.95 5.65 -2.49
N GLU A 75 7.06 5.67 -3.82
CA GLU A 75 5.93 5.97 -4.70
C GLU A 75 4.79 4.96 -4.53
N ARG A 76 5.09 3.66 -4.51
CA ARG A 76 4.08 2.62 -4.23
C ARG A 76 3.39 2.81 -2.89
N LYS A 77 4.12 3.24 -1.85
CA LYS A 77 3.54 3.50 -0.54
C LYS A 77 2.64 4.73 -0.55
N LYS A 78 3.04 5.81 -1.23
CA LYS A 78 2.20 7.01 -1.40
C LYS A 78 0.90 6.69 -2.12
N GLU A 79 0.97 5.92 -3.21
CA GLU A 79 -0.20 5.52 -3.99
C GLU A 79 -1.20 4.72 -3.14
N LYS A 80 -0.70 3.74 -2.37
CA LYS A 80 -1.53 2.97 -1.43
C LYS A 80 -2.20 3.85 -0.39
N ASN A 81 -1.44 4.73 0.26
CA ASN A 81 -1.98 5.63 1.27
C ASN A 81 -3.06 6.55 0.68
N LEU A 82 -2.85 7.08 -0.52
CA LEU A 82 -3.82 7.92 -1.22
C LEU A 82 -5.11 7.15 -1.52
N MET A 83 -5.00 5.89 -1.94
CA MET A 83 -6.15 5.03 -2.24
C MET A 83 -6.93 4.67 -0.96
N GLU A 84 -6.25 4.40 0.14
CA GLU A 84 -6.87 4.15 1.45
C GLU A 84 -7.59 5.39 2.00
N GLU A 85 -6.97 6.57 1.87
CA GLU A 85 -7.56 7.84 2.28
C GLU A 85 -8.81 8.16 1.45
N PHE A 86 -8.75 8.03 0.13
CA PHE A 86 -9.91 8.23 -0.74
C PHE A 86 -11.06 7.26 -0.41
N GLY A 87 -10.74 5.97 -0.21
CA GLY A 87 -11.72 4.95 0.16
C GLY A 87 -12.37 5.20 1.52
N SER A 88 -11.61 5.67 2.51
CA SER A 88 -12.15 6.01 3.83
C SER A 88 -13.04 7.25 3.79
N ARG A 89 -12.65 8.29 3.05
CA ARG A 89 -13.45 9.51 2.86
C ARG A 89 -14.79 9.22 2.19
N GLN A 90 -14.78 8.43 1.09
CA GLN A 90 -16.03 8.01 0.45
C GLN A 90 -16.92 7.26 1.44
N LYS A 91 -16.40 6.23 2.13
CA LYS A 91 -17.18 5.45 3.11
C LYS A 91 -17.80 6.33 4.21
N SER A 92 -17.06 7.33 4.70
CA SER A 92 -17.57 8.28 5.70
C SER A 92 -18.74 9.10 5.15
N GLN A 93 -18.60 9.67 3.94
CA GLN A 93 -19.68 10.43 3.29
C GLN A 93 -20.93 9.58 3.04
N TRP A 94 -20.77 8.33 2.58
CA TRP A 94 -21.90 7.41 2.41
C TRP A 94 -22.61 7.11 3.74
N ARG A 95 -21.87 7.01 4.86
CA ARG A 95 -22.46 6.82 6.19
C ARG A 95 -23.26 8.04 6.62
N SER A 96 -22.69 9.24 6.55
CA SER A 96 -23.39 10.49 6.90
C SER A 96 -24.65 10.68 6.04
N ARG A 97 -24.55 10.48 4.72
CA ARG A 97 -25.70 10.60 3.80
C ARG A 97 -26.79 9.57 4.10
N ARG A 98 -26.42 8.35 4.53
CA ARG A 98 -27.39 7.33 4.96
C ARG A 98 -28.15 7.72 6.22
N VAL A 99 -27.50 8.37 7.18
CA VAL A 99 -28.16 8.86 8.41
C VAL A 99 -29.24 9.87 8.04
N VAL A 100 -28.90 10.88 7.22
CA VAL A 100 -29.85 11.91 6.75
C VAL A 100 -31.04 11.28 6.03
N VAL A 101 -30.78 10.39 5.05
CA VAL A 101 -31.86 9.74 4.29
C VAL A 101 -32.77 8.90 5.19
N ASN A 102 -32.21 8.16 6.16
CA ASN A 102 -33.01 7.38 7.10
C ASN A 102 -33.81 8.27 8.04
N PHE A 103 -33.26 9.41 8.49
CA PHE A 103 -33.96 10.37 9.33
C PHE A 103 -35.18 10.95 8.63
N MET A 104 -35.02 11.40 7.38
CA MET A 104 -36.12 11.93 6.58
C MET A 104 -37.23 10.88 6.40
N LYS A 105 -36.86 9.62 6.15
CA LYS A 105 -37.84 8.53 6.03
C LYS A 105 -38.54 8.21 7.35
N ALA A 106 -37.81 8.22 8.46
CA ALA A 106 -38.36 8.00 9.78
C ALA A 106 -39.36 9.11 10.14
N LYS A 107 -39.01 10.37 9.86
CA LYS A 107 -39.85 11.55 10.09
C LYS A 107 -41.14 11.47 9.26
N ALA A 108 -41.02 11.19 7.97
CA ALA A 108 -42.18 11.02 7.09
C ALA A 108 -43.11 9.88 7.56
N ALA A 109 -42.55 8.75 8.04
CA ALA A 109 -43.35 7.66 8.58
C ALA A 109 -44.06 8.04 9.89
N LEU A 110 -43.39 8.81 10.75
CA LEU A 110 -43.98 9.32 12.00
C LEU A 110 -45.14 10.27 11.71
N ASP A 111 -44.95 11.24 10.81
CA ASP A 111 -45.99 12.20 10.41
C ASP A 111 -47.23 11.49 9.84
N GLN A 112 -47.03 10.43 9.05
CA GLN A 112 -48.10 9.57 8.53
C GLN A 112 -48.85 8.81 9.65
N LEU A 113 -48.13 8.28 10.63
CA LEU A 113 -48.71 7.50 11.73
C LEU A 113 -49.40 8.38 12.77
N GLU A 114 -48.97 9.63 12.92
CA GLU A 114 -49.58 10.65 13.77
C GLU A 114 -50.82 11.31 13.13
N ASN A 115 -51.22 10.91 11.91
CA ASN A 115 -52.29 11.54 11.13
C ASN A 115 -52.16 13.08 11.03
N LYS A 116 -50.92 13.59 11.00
CA LYS A 116 -50.67 14.97 10.55
C LYS A 116 -50.98 15.03 9.06
N GLU A 117 -51.74 16.02 8.61
CA GLU A 117 -52.02 16.22 7.18
C GLU A 117 -50.70 16.21 6.40
N VAL A 118 -50.51 15.18 5.58
CA VAL A 118 -49.38 15.06 4.66
C VAL A 118 -49.58 16.12 3.59
N VAL A 119 -48.93 17.28 3.73
CA VAL A 119 -48.75 18.20 2.61
C VAL A 119 -47.84 17.48 1.61
N GLU A 120 -48.39 17.11 0.45
CA GLU A 120 -47.63 16.42 -0.60
C GLU A 120 -46.40 17.26 -0.99
N PRO A 121 -45.18 16.70 -0.90
CA PRO A 121 -44.02 17.38 -1.46
C PRO A 121 -44.14 17.33 -2.99
N LYS A 122 -44.14 18.51 -3.63
CA LYS A 122 -44.04 18.63 -5.09
C LYS A 122 -42.79 17.88 -5.55
N LYS A 123 -42.97 16.81 -6.34
CA LYS A 123 -41.89 16.22 -7.12
C LYS A 123 -41.53 17.21 -8.22
N ASN A 124 -40.41 17.91 -8.06
CA ASN A 124 -39.74 18.54 -9.19
C ASN A 124 -38.87 17.45 -9.82
N GLU A 125 -39.14 17.11 -11.08
CA GLU A 125 -38.53 15.99 -11.81
C GLU A 125 -37.15 16.31 -12.42
N ASP A 126 -36.50 17.40 -12.03
CA ASP A 126 -35.25 17.82 -12.67
C ASP A 126 -34.07 17.77 -11.69
N GLU A 127 -33.17 16.81 -11.93
CA GLU A 127 -31.77 16.90 -11.52
C GLU A 127 -31.12 18.09 -12.26
N GLU A 128 -30.79 19.18 -11.58
CA GLU A 128 -29.59 19.99 -11.89
C GLU A 128 -29.33 21.03 -10.78
N ASP A 129 -28.04 21.25 -10.52
CA ASP A 129 -27.44 22.09 -9.49
C ASP A 129 -28.18 23.39 -9.16
N GLY A 130 -28.39 23.63 -7.87
CA GLY A 130 -28.84 24.92 -7.37
C GLY A 130 -28.69 25.00 -5.86
N GLU A 131 -27.77 25.85 -5.40
CA GLU A 131 -27.64 26.29 -4.02
C GLU A 131 -29.02 26.62 -3.43
N GLN A 132 -29.33 26.06 -2.27
CA GLN A 132 -30.53 26.43 -1.53
C GLN A 132 -30.12 26.98 -0.17
N ASP A 133 -30.36 28.30 -0.06
CA ASP A 133 -30.52 29.14 1.11
C ASP A 133 -30.63 28.41 2.45
N GLY A 134 -29.72 28.72 3.38
CA GLY A 134 -30.01 29.72 4.41
C GLY A 134 -31.09 29.45 5.45
N GLU A 135 -31.63 28.24 5.59
CA GLU A 135 -32.36 27.85 6.81
C GLU A 135 -31.43 27.03 7.70
N GLU A 136 -31.45 27.29 9.01
CA GLU A 136 -30.68 26.57 10.02
C GLU A 136 -31.14 25.09 10.05
N GLU A 137 -30.67 24.28 9.10
CA GLU A 137 -30.80 22.84 9.15
C GLU A 137 -29.95 22.37 10.32
N GLU A 138 -30.59 22.09 11.46
CA GLU A 138 -29.97 21.36 12.56
C GLU A 138 -29.23 20.16 11.97
N GLU A 139 -27.91 20.08 12.19
CA GLU A 139 -27.06 19.04 11.61
C GLU A 139 -27.59 17.68 12.07
N ILE A 140 -28.31 16.98 11.18
CA ILE A 140 -28.99 15.72 11.53
C ILE A 140 -27.96 14.70 12.00
N THR A 141 -27.96 14.44 13.30
CA THR A 141 -27.02 13.52 13.93
C THR A 141 -27.55 12.09 13.89
N GLU A 142 -26.66 11.14 14.16
CA GLU A 142 -27.06 9.74 14.33
C GLU A 142 -27.98 9.56 15.55
N GLU A 143 -27.82 10.39 16.57
CA GLU A 143 -28.63 10.39 17.80
C GLU A 143 -30.08 10.78 17.50
N ASP A 144 -30.30 11.82 16.69
CA ASP A 144 -31.64 12.27 16.28
C ASP A 144 -32.42 11.17 15.54
N LEU A 145 -31.72 10.44 14.66
CA LEU A 145 -32.29 9.28 13.98
C LEU A 145 -32.64 8.17 14.97
N GLN A 146 -31.79 7.90 15.95
CA GLN A 146 -32.05 6.88 16.97
C GLN A 146 -33.25 7.24 17.83
N GLU A 147 -33.37 8.49 18.28
CA GLU A 147 -34.53 8.94 19.05
C GLU A 147 -35.83 8.75 18.28
N LEU A 148 -35.84 9.13 16.99
CA LEU A 148 -37.03 8.99 16.17
C LEU A 148 -37.40 7.53 15.90
N LEU A 149 -36.40 6.67 15.69
CA LEU A 149 -36.60 5.22 15.59
C LEU A 149 -37.11 4.61 16.90
N MET A 150 -36.64 5.09 18.06
CA MET A 150 -37.16 4.65 19.36
C MET A 150 -38.63 5.04 19.54
N LYS A 151 -39.01 6.27 19.16
CA LYS A 151 -40.42 6.71 19.18
C LYS A 151 -41.30 5.85 18.27
N LEU A 152 -40.89 5.63 17.02
CA LEU A 152 -41.60 4.76 16.07
C LEU A 152 -41.78 3.33 16.60
N ARG A 153 -40.75 2.77 17.25
CA ARG A 153 -40.79 1.42 17.81
C ARG A 153 -41.61 1.33 19.10
N GLY A 154 -41.50 2.32 19.98
CA GLY A 154 -42.14 2.34 21.29
C GLY A 154 -43.62 2.69 21.24
N GLU A 155 -43.96 3.76 20.51
CA GLU A 155 -45.31 4.32 20.48
C GLU A 155 -46.15 3.70 19.35
N HIS A 156 -45.56 3.52 18.16
CA HIS A 156 -46.28 3.04 16.98
C HIS A 156 -46.01 1.57 16.63
N GLN A 157 -45.14 0.88 17.38
CA GLN A 157 -44.72 -0.50 17.10
C GLN A 157 -44.25 -0.71 15.65
N TYR A 158 -43.72 0.34 15.02
CA TYR A 158 -43.34 0.36 13.62
C TYR A 158 -41.82 0.30 13.46
N CYS A 159 -41.33 -0.58 12.60
CA CYS A 159 -39.91 -0.65 12.26
C CYS A 159 -39.67 -0.16 10.83
N LEU A 160 -38.98 0.98 10.70
CA LEU A 160 -38.63 1.58 9.41
C LEU A 160 -37.87 0.62 8.48
N PHE A 161 -36.96 -0.18 9.03
CA PHE A 161 -36.11 -1.08 8.24
C PHE A 161 -36.81 -2.38 7.82
N CYS A 162 -37.81 -2.81 8.58
CA CYS A 162 -38.60 -4.01 8.25
C CYS A 162 -39.88 -3.66 7.45
N GLY A 163 -40.32 -2.40 7.49
CA GLY A 163 -41.51 -1.93 6.77
C GLY A 163 -42.83 -2.49 7.30
N PHE A 164 -42.87 -2.97 8.56
CA PHE A 164 -44.07 -3.59 9.14
C PHE A 164 -44.29 -3.18 10.60
N GLN A 165 -45.56 -3.16 11.01
CA GLN A 165 -46.03 -2.80 12.35
C GLN A 165 -46.26 -4.07 13.19
N VAL A 166 -45.46 -4.27 14.23
CA VAL A 166 -45.40 -5.54 14.95
C VAL A 166 -46.47 -5.56 16.05
N ARG A 167 -47.48 -6.42 15.92
CA ARG A 167 -48.63 -6.50 16.84
C ARG A 167 -48.31 -7.04 18.24
N TRP A 168 -47.07 -7.46 18.50
CA TRP A 168 -46.61 -8.01 19.78
C TRP A 168 -45.21 -7.50 20.12
N VAL A 169 -45.10 -6.86 21.29
CA VAL A 169 -43.94 -6.07 21.78
C VAL A 169 -42.63 -6.87 21.84
N THR A 170 -42.68 -8.21 21.90
CA THR A 170 -41.52 -9.08 22.14
C THR A 170 -40.61 -9.30 20.93
N LEU A 171 -41.04 -9.03 19.69
CA LEU A 171 -40.25 -9.29 18.48
C LEU A 171 -39.39 -8.09 18.00
N LEU A 172 -39.63 -6.90 18.53
CA LEU A 172 -38.94 -5.67 18.15
C LEU A 172 -37.49 -5.58 18.68
N VAL A 173 -37.24 -6.17 19.86
CA VAL A 173 -35.91 -6.14 20.50
C VAL A 173 -34.94 -7.16 19.85
N ILE A 174 -35.47 -8.21 19.24
CA ILE A 174 -34.68 -9.36 18.75
C ILE A 174 -34.14 -9.11 17.33
N SER A 175 -34.83 -8.30 16.53
CA SER A 175 -34.53 -8.21 15.09
C SER A 175 -33.39 -7.24 14.76
N HIS A 176 -33.11 -6.23 15.60
CA HIS A 176 -31.92 -5.34 15.57
C HIS A 176 -31.75 -4.72 16.98
N PRO A 177 -30.90 -5.28 17.86
CA PRO A 177 -30.47 -4.59 19.07
C PRO A 177 -29.69 -3.32 18.69
N LEU A 178 -29.78 -2.31 19.56
CA LEU A 178 -29.08 -1.01 19.46
C LEU A 178 -27.61 -1.17 19.06
#